data_AF-A0A414PPD2-F1
#
_entry.id   AF-A0A414PPD2-F1
#
_cell.length_a   1.000
_cell.length_b   1.000
_cell.length_c   1.000
_cell.angle_alpha   90.00
_cell.angle_beta   90.00
_cell.angle_gamma   90.00
#
_symmetry.space_group_name_H-M   'P 1'
#
loop_
_entity.id
_entity.type
_entity.pdbx_description
1 polymer ?
#
loop_
_entity_poly.entity_id
_entity_poly.type
_entity_poly.pdbx_seq_one_letter_code
_entity_poly.pdbx_strand_id
1 'polypeptide(L)'
;MKKYIYLLFYCFVCSLPLFAQENGTPRKQAISQKDIFISFDCVKHLVFPVQVSDIAIGEQELVMASRVEEAPHIVRLSAQAEGFTEETNLTVVCIDGSVYTYHIRYLPEGGTDSYPNIYEDNGKWQHHDYQAEVSDLHLAEFFFPEDIAYGTPGNEVSFTLAAYNNQLKVSTAKDAVAYSNLFVVDKAMNTYHITIKRGNTSVFTYNFDDQRKYTAHVDVNSEEMERCIQELRTKKRNIYSLGVIENKFELSMANLYVHEDFMFFIFDLKNKSYIDYDIEFVKCFQRDQKKSKNAIQQETTIEPIYQKDFDTKIKGKSRNRLILGFDKFTIPDDKVFEIEIYERNGGRHIKLAVLNEYILSAEPLYKPQP
;
A
#
# COMPACT_ATOMS: atom_id res chain seq x y z
N MET A 1 -15.70 -79.93 -18.89
CA MET A 1 -15.14 -79.25 -17.70
C MET A 1 -14.10 -78.22 -18.15
N LYS A 2 -14.19 -76.99 -17.61
CA LYS A 2 -13.33 -75.81 -17.84
C LYS A 2 -13.38 -75.13 -19.22
N LYS A 3 -14.40 -74.28 -19.46
CA LYS A 3 -14.33 -73.07 -20.34
C LYS A 3 -15.60 -72.18 -20.32
N TYR A 4 -16.25 -72.00 -19.15
CA TYR A 4 -17.45 -71.17 -19.02
C TYR A 4 -17.47 -70.33 -17.72
N ILE A 5 -16.40 -69.57 -17.43
CA ILE A 5 -16.36 -68.65 -16.25
C ILE A 5 -15.71 -67.30 -16.62
N TYR A 6 -15.94 -66.76 -17.82
CA TYR A 6 -15.45 -65.40 -18.17
C TYR A 6 -16.45 -64.55 -18.98
N LEU A 7 -17.71 -64.95 -19.05
CA LEU A 7 -18.73 -64.23 -19.84
C LEU A 7 -20.04 -64.00 -19.07
N LEU A 8 -19.93 -63.87 -17.74
CA LEU A 8 -21.06 -63.60 -16.85
C LEU A 8 -20.80 -62.43 -15.89
N PHE A 9 -19.83 -61.58 -16.20
CA PHE A 9 -19.55 -60.34 -15.46
C PHE A 9 -19.63 -59.08 -16.31
N TYR A 10 -20.07 -59.17 -17.58
CA TYR A 10 -20.11 -58.03 -18.51
C TYR A 10 -21.51 -57.62 -18.98
N CYS A 11 -22.58 -58.22 -18.45
CA CYS A 11 -23.97 -57.88 -18.81
C CYS A 11 -24.88 -57.67 -17.60
N PHE A 12 -24.34 -57.17 -16.48
CA PHE A 12 -25.14 -56.77 -15.31
C PHE A 12 -24.73 -55.38 -14.78
N VAL A 13 -24.43 -54.45 -15.70
CA VAL A 13 -24.21 -53.02 -15.39
C VAL A 13 -24.91 -52.16 -16.47
N CYS A 14 -26.14 -52.50 -16.86
CA CYS A 14 -26.94 -51.66 -17.78
C CYS A 14 -28.44 -51.80 -17.46
N SER A 15 -28.85 -51.47 -16.25
CA SER A 15 -30.25 -51.12 -15.96
C SER A 15 -30.35 -50.50 -14.56
N LEU A 16 -29.68 -49.38 -14.35
CA LEU A 16 -30.16 -48.42 -13.34
C LEU A 16 -31.01 -47.40 -14.10
N PRO A 17 -32.27 -47.16 -13.69
CA PRO A 17 -33.05 -46.09 -14.28
C PRO A 17 -32.34 -44.77 -14.01
N LEU A 18 -31.97 -44.10 -15.10
CA LEU A 18 -31.48 -42.73 -15.14
C LEU A 18 -32.64 -41.81 -14.73
N PHE A 19 -32.90 -41.67 -13.44
CA PHE A 19 -33.67 -40.54 -12.91
C PHE A 19 -32.70 -39.40 -12.64
N ALA A 20 -32.24 -38.77 -13.72
CA ALA A 20 -31.63 -37.45 -13.67
C ALA A 20 -32.55 -36.47 -14.39
N GLN A 21 -33.73 -36.26 -13.82
CA GLN A 21 -34.50 -35.03 -14.01
C GLN A 21 -34.83 -34.52 -12.60
N GLU A 22 -33.89 -33.80 -12.01
CA GLU A 22 -34.27 -32.72 -11.10
C GLU A 22 -34.95 -31.66 -11.97
N ASN A 23 -36.25 -31.82 -12.19
CA ASN A 23 -37.14 -30.69 -12.48
C ASN A 23 -37.37 -29.90 -11.17
N GLY A 24 -36.28 -29.56 -10.49
CA GLY A 24 -36.31 -28.54 -9.46
C GLY A 24 -36.40 -27.22 -10.20
N THR A 25 -37.58 -26.58 -10.19
CA THR A 25 -37.62 -25.13 -10.42
C THR A 25 -36.51 -24.52 -9.57
N PRO A 26 -35.58 -23.75 -10.15
CA PRO A 26 -34.47 -23.20 -9.39
C PRO A 26 -35.06 -22.52 -8.16
N ARG A 27 -34.63 -22.95 -6.97
CA ARG A 27 -35.14 -22.41 -5.73
C ARG A 27 -34.76 -20.93 -5.74
N LYS A 28 -35.73 -20.05 -6.07
CA LYS A 28 -35.59 -18.60 -5.96
C LYS A 28 -35.50 -18.27 -4.47
N GLN A 29 -34.33 -18.48 -3.91
CA GLN A 29 -33.99 -18.01 -2.58
C GLN A 29 -33.26 -16.68 -2.82
N ALA A 30 -33.98 -15.58 -2.60
CA ALA A 30 -33.37 -14.26 -2.70
C ALA A 30 -32.23 -14.20 -1.68
N ILE A 31 -31.03 -13.87 -2.14
CA ILE A 31 -29.93 -13.46 -1.27
C ILE A 31 -30.48 -12.28 -0.45
N SER A 32 -30.15 -12.21 0.84
CA SER A 32 -30.56 -11.11 1.71
C SER A 32 -30.06 -9.79 1.14
N GLN A 33 -30.93 -9.06 0.44
CA GLN A 33 -30.60 -7.81 -0.24
C GLN A 33 -30.70 -6.66 0.77
N LYS A 34 -29.64 -5.87 0.88
CA LYS A 34 -29.60 -4.68 1.75
C LYS A 34 -29.87 -3.42 0.93
N ASP A 35 -30.80 -2.58 1.39
CA ASP A 35 -31.03 -1.25 0.84
C ASP A 35 -29.93 -0.29 1.28
N ILE A 36 -29.30 0.39 0.32
CA ILE A 36 -28.28 1.41 0.55
C ILE A 36 -28.56 2.65 -0.29
N PHE A 37 -28.23 3.82 0.27
CA PHE A 37 -28.40 5.11 -0.39
C PHE A 37 -27.07 5.71 -0.81
N ILE A 38 -27.01 6.37 -1.96
CA ILE A 38 -25.83 7.11 -2.42
C ILE A 38 -26.20 8.54 -2.80
N SER A 39 -25.23 9.44 -2.79
CA SER A 39 -25.38 10.81 -3.30
C SER A 39 -24.20 11.13 -4.22
N PHE A 40 -24.31 12.22 -4.98
CA PHE A 40 -23.27 12.62 -5.93
C PHE A 40 -22.01 13.20 -5.26
N ASP A 41 -22.18 14.00 -4.22
CA ASP A 41 -21.07 14.66 -3.53
C ASP A 41 -20.37 13.79 -2.46
N CYS A 42 -20.86 12.58 -2.24
CA CYS A 42 -20.30 11.64 -1.27
C CYS A 42 -20.01 10.30 -1.93
N VAL A 43 -19.07 9.57 -1.34
CA VAL A 43 -18.73 8.22 -1.77
C VAL A 43 -19.00 7.25 -0.62
N LYS A 44 -19.78 6.21 -0.90
CA LYS A 44 -20.04 5.12 0.05
C LYS A 44 -18.95 4.07 -0.08
N HIS A 45 -18.45 3.56 1.04
CA HIS A 45 -17.51 2.44 1.06
C HIS A 45 -18.17 1.20 1.64
N LEU A 46 -17.91 0.06 1.01
CA LEU A 46 -18.35 -1.27 1.45
C LEU A 46 -17.10 -2.06 1.84
N VAL A 47 -17.04 -2.52 3.08
CA VAL A 47 -15.89 -3.23 3.65
C VAL A 47 -16.24 -4.69 3.87
N PHE A 48 -15.45 -5.59 3.28
CA PHE A 48 -15.70 -7.04 3.25
C PHE A 48 -14.67 -7.80 4.11
N PRO A 49 -14.99 -9.00 4.62
CA PRO A 49 -14.07 -9.74 5.51
C PRO A 49 -12.79 -10.22 4.82
N VAL A 50 -12.82 -10.38 3.49
CA VAL A 50 -11.69 -10.78 2.64
C VAL A 50 -11.69 -9.98 1.34
N GLN A 51 -10.65 -10.17 0.52
CA GLN A 51 -10.52 -9.48 -0.76
C GLN A 51 -11.72 -9.71 -1.68
N VAL A 52 -12.14 -8.65 -2.35
CA VAL A 52 -13.13 -8.69 -3.43
C VAL A 52 -12.50 -9.22 -4.70
N SER A 53 -13.11 -10.28 -5.23
CA SER A 53 -12.73 -10.94 -6.48
C SER A 53 -13.43 -10.34 -7.69
N ASP A 54 -14.73 -10.08 -7.59
CA ASP A 54 -15.55 -9.61 -8.71
C ASP A 54 -16.65 -8.64 -8.25
N ILE A 55 -17.04 -7.73 -9.15
CA ILE A 55 -18.04 -6.68 -8.90
C ILE A 55 -18.94 -6.59 -10.14
N ALA A 56 -20.25 -6.76 -9.93
CA ALA A 56 -21.26 -6.63 -10.97
C ALA A 56 -22.26 -5.52 -10.62
N ILE A 57 -22.45 -4.58 -11.53
CA ILE A 57 -23.34 -3.43 -11.39
C ILE A 57 -24.50 -3.59 -12.38
N GLY A 58 -25.72 -3.24 -11.95
CA GLY A 58 -26.90 -3.22 -12.82
C GLY A 58 -26.84 -2.11 -13.87
N GLU A 59 -26.82 -0.85 -13.43
CA GLU A 59 -26.85 0.35 -14.31
C GLU A 59 -25.57 1.17 -14.14
N GLN A 60 -24.60 0.96 -15.04
CA GLN A 60 -23.26 1.58 -14.97
C GLN A 60 -23.25 3.08 -15.25
N GLU A 61 -24.27 3.62 -15.93
CA GLU A 61 -24.43 5.06 -16.17
C GLU A 61 -24.90 5.81 -14.91
N LEU A 62 -25.49 5.10 -13.94
CA LEU A 62 -25.99 5.70 -12.70
C LEU A 62 -24.99 5.56 -11.56
N VAL A 63 -24.30 4.42 -11.48
CA VAL A 63 -23.42 4.09 -10.35
C VAL A 63 -22.12 3.45 -10.82
N MET A 64 -21.04 3.78 -10.13
CA MET A 64 -19.73 3.17 -10.33
C MET A 64 -19.28 2.50 -9.04
N ALA A 65 -18.81 1.26 -9.16
CA ALA A 65 -18.20 0.53 -8.07
C ALA A 65 -16.80 0.07 -8.47
N SER A 66 -15.81 0.34 -7.62
CA SER A 66 -14.42 -0.06 -7.87
C SER A 66 -13.77 -0.56 -6.59
N ARG A 67 -12.90 -1.56 -6.72
CA ARG A 67 -12.08 -2.06 -5.61
C ARG A 67 -10.93 -1.10 -5.33
N VAL A 68 -10.60 -0.89 -4.06
CA VAL A 68 -9.41 -0.13 -3.64
C VAL A 68 -8.17 -1.02 -3.75
N GLU A 69 -7.09 -0.54 -4.38
CA GLU A 69 -5.90 -1.35 -4.61
C GLU A 69 -5.10 -1.61 -3.33
N GLU A 70 -4.93 -0.57 -2.50
CA GLU A 70 -4.20 -0.64 -1.23
C GLU A 70 -4.99 -1.39 -0.15
N ALA A 71 -6.32 -1.47 -0.29
CA ALA A 71 -7.22 -2.22 0.57
C ALA A 71 -8.20 -3.07 -0.25
N PRO A 72 -7.78 -4.23 -0.80
CA PRO A 72 -8.57 -5.03 -1.75
C PRO A 72 -9.88 -5.62 -1.23
N HIS A 73 -10.13 -5.50 0.07
CA HIS A 73 -11.37 -5.91 0.74
C HIS A 73 -12.39 -4.76 0.81
N ILE A 74 -12.09 -3.60 0.21
CA ILE A 74 -12.95 -2.41 0.21
C ILE A 74 -13.41 -2.11 -1.22
N VAL A 75 -14.69 -1.79 -1.37
CA VAL A 75 -15.30 -1.29 -2.61
C VAL A 75 -15.77 0.14 -2.40
N ARG A 76 -15.31 1.02 -3.28
CA ARG A 76 -15.78 2.39 -3.45
C ARG A 76 -17.05 2.37 -4.30
N LEU A 77 -18.11 3.02 -3.84
CA LEU A 77 -19.38 3.16 -4.56
C LEU A 77 -19.74 4.65 -4.68
N SER A 78 -19.82 5.14 -5.90
CA SER A 78 -20.14 6.54 -6.22
C SER A 78 -21.30 6.64 -7.21
N ALA A 79 -22.09 7.72 -7.10
CA ALA A 79 -23.05 8.07 -8.13
C ALA A 79 -22.32 8.67 -9.34
N GLN A 80 -22.81 8.38 -10.54
CA GLN A 80 -22.34 8.95 -11.80
C GLN A 80 -23.32 10.00 -12.36
N ALA A 81 -24.57 9.98 -11.88
CA ALA A 81 -25.60 10.95 -12.20
C ALA A 81 -26.22 11.54 -10.91
N GLU A 82 -26.55 12.82 -10.94
CA GLU A 82 -27.24 13.50 -9.85
C GLU A 82 -28.76 13.20 -9.87
N GLY A 83 -29.33 12.95 -8.69
CA GLY A 83 -30.78 12.96 -8.49
C GLY A 83 -31.57 11.90 -9.26
N PHE A 84 -30.94 10.79 -9.66
CA PHE A 84 -31.65 9.72 -10.37
C PHE A 84 -32.74 9.11 -9.50
N THR A 85 -33.84 8.69 -10.13
CA THR A 85 -35.03 8.15 -9.44
C THR A 85 -35.15 6.64 -9.56
N GLU A 86 -34.39 6.09 -10.50
CA GLU A 86 -34.28 4.68 -10.80
C GLU A 86 -33.60 3.93 -9.65
N GLU A 87 -33.92 2.66 -9.55
CA GLU A 87 -33.27 1.75 -8.61
C GLU A 87 -32.30 0.87 -9.38
N THR A 88 -31.14 0.58 -8.79
CA THR A 88 -30.17 -0.34 -9.37
C THR A 88 -29.63 -1.29 -8.30
N ASN A 89 -28.74 -2.18 -8.69
CA ASN A 89 -28.16 -3.16 -7.79
C ASN A 89 -26.67 -3.33 -7.99
N LEU A 90 -26.04 -3.82 -6.93
CA LEU A 90 -24.63 -4.18 -6.90
C LEU A 90 -24.50 -5.59 -6.35
N THR A 91 -23.71 -6.43 -7.00
CA THR A 91 -23.29 -7.73 -6.50
C THR A 91 -21.79 -7.75 -6.34
N VAL A 92 -21.32 -8.18 -5.17
CA VAL A 92 -19.89 -8.31 -4.86
C VAL A 92 -19.59 -9.76 -4.52
N VAL A 93 -18.54 -10.30 -5.14
CA VAL A 93 -18.05 -11.66 -4.88
C VAL A 93 -16.66 -11.59 -4.28
N CYS A 94 -16.46 -12.24 -3.14
CA CYS A 94 -15.19 -12.30 -2.44
C CYS A 94 -14.39 -13.57 -2.80
N ILE A 95 -13.09 -13.56 -2.52
CA ILE A 95 -12.18 -14.68 -2.84
C ILE A 95 -12.48 -15.99 -2.08
N ASP A 96 -13.23 -15.90 -0.97
CA ASP A 96 -13.70 -17.05 -0.20
C ASP A 96 -15.02 -17.62 -0.73
N GLY A 97 -15.57 -17.03 -1.80
CA GLY A 97 -16.83 -17.40 -2.41
C GLY A 97 -18.07 -16.78 -1.78
N SER A 98 -17.91 -15.91 -0.76
CA SER A 98 -19.05 -15.15 -0.22
C SER A 98 -19.58 -14.13 -1.23
N VAL A 99 -20.91 -13.97 -1.27
CA VAL A 99 -21.61 -13.11 -2.23
C VAL A 99 -22.52 -12.16 -1.47
N TYR A 100 -22.40 -10.87 -1.80
CA TYR A 100 -23.19 -9.79 -1.21
C TYR A 100 -23.98 -9.07 -2.30
N THR A 101 -25.25 -8.77 -2.03
CA THR A 101 -26.12 -8.06 -2.98
C THR A 101 -26.76 -6.86 -2.30
N TYR A 102 -26.67 -5.71 -2.97
CA TYR A 102 -27.19 -4.43 -2.51
C TYR A 102 -28.22 -3.88 -3.48
N HIS A 103 -29.27 -3.29 -2.93
CA HIS A 103 -30.22 -2.45 -3.64
C HIS A 103 -29.81 -0.99 -3.46
N ILE A 104 -29.58 -0.28 -4.56
CA ILE A 104 -29.04 1.07 -4.55
C ILE A 104 -30.10 2.06 -4.99
N ARG A 105 -30.27 3.12 -4.19
CA ARG A 105 -31.13 4.27 -4.48
C ARG A 105 -30.36 5.57 -4.30
N TYR A 106 -30.73 6.60 -5.06
CA TYR A 106 -30.24 7.94 -4.79
C TYR A 106 -30.87 8.49 -3.51
N LEU A 107 -30.08 9.16 -2.68
CA LEU A 107 -30.55 9.79 -1.45
C LEU A 107 -31.42 11.01 -1.80
N PRO A 108 -32.70 11.06 -1.40
CA PRO A 108 -33.56 12.20 -1.68
C PRO A 108 -33.04 13.48 -1.01
N GLU A 109 -33.39 14.63 -1.58
CA GLU A 109 -33.03 15.94 -1.03
C GLU A 109 -33.56 16.09 0.42
N GLY A 110 -32.67 16.47 1.34
CA GLY A 110 -32.98 16.53 2.78
C GLY A 110 -33.05 15.17 3.50
N GLY A 111 -32.82 14.07 2.78
CA GLY A 111 -32.66 12.74 3.35
C GLY A 111 -31.38 12.63 4.19
N THR A 112 -31.40 11.72 5.16
CA THR A 112 -30.21 11.35 5.95
C THR A 112 -29.92 9.88 5.73
N ASP A 113 -28.67 9.57 5.36
CA ASP A 113 -28.21 8.19 5.29
C ASP A 113 -27.75 7.76 6.70
N SER A 114 -28.45 6.78 7.27
CA SER A 114 -28.12 6.25 8.61
C SER A 114 -26.86 5.37 8.60
N TYR A 115 -26.44 4.89 7.43
CA TYR A 115 -25.31 3.98 7.27
C TYR A 115 -24.41 4.46 6.12
N PRO A 116 -23.66 5.56 6.32
CA PRO A 116 -22.86 6.17 5.25
C PRO A 116 -21.83 5.23 4.64
N ASN A 117 -21.38 4.22 5.40
CA ASN A 117 -20.61 3.07 4.93
C ASN A 117 -21.25 1.76 5.40
N ILE A 118 -20.89 0.64 4.75
CA ILE A 118 -21.34 -0.70 5.13
C ILE A 118 -20.13 -1.56 5.51
N TYR A 119 -20.22 -2.21 6.67
CA TYR A 119 -19.18 -3.09 7.19
C TYR A 119 -19.72 -4.52 7.30
N GLU A 120 -19.27 -5.40 6.41
CA GLU A 120 -19.61 -6.85 6.36
C GLU A 120 -18.49 -7.71 6.96
N ASP A 121 -17.44 -7.08 7.47
CA ASP A 121 -16.20 -7.70 7.94
C ASP A 121 -16.36 -8.47 9.26
N ASN A 122 -17.54 -8.41 9.87
CA ASN A 122 -17.87 -8.98 11.18
C ASN A 122 -17.03 -8.40 12.33
N GLY A 123 -16.67 -7.12 12.27
CA GLY A 123 -15.91 -6.44 13.32
C GLY A 123 -14.46 -6.91 13.37
N LYS A 124 -13.91 -7.29 12.23
CA LYS A 124 -12.51 -7.69 12.08
C LYS A 124 -11.58 -6.49 12.25
N TRP A 125 -12.02 -5.31 11.81
CA TRP A 125 -11.30 -4.06 11.95
C TRP A 125 -12.11 -3.04 12.74
N GLN A 126 -11.45 -1.98 13.18
CA GLN A 126 -12.12 -0.87 13.83
C GLN A 126 -12.61 0.14 12.78
N HIS A 127 -13.79 0.69 13.02
CA HIS A 127 -14.43 1.67 12.16
C HIS A 127 -14.76 2.91 12.98
N HIS A 128 -14.26 4.06 12.54
CA HIS A 128 -14.40 5.33 13.23
C HIS A 128 -15.19 6.33 12.38
N ASP A 129 -16.14 7.00 13.00
CA ASP A 129 -16.94 8.05 12.38
C ASP A 129 -16.65 9.39 13.05
N TYR A 130 -16.22 10.37 12.25
CA TYR A 130 -15.87 11.71 12.71
C TYR A 130 -16.56 12.79 11.87
N GLN A 131 -16.55 14.01 12.41
CA GLN A 131 -17.00 15.20 11.71
C GLN A 131 -15.90 16.25 11.71
N ALA A 132 -15.78 16.98 10.61
CA ALA A 132 -14.78 18.03 10.44
C ALA A 132 -15.34 19.22 9.66
N GLU A 133 -14.81 20.39 9.96
CA GLU A 133 -15.05 21.62 9.23
C GLU A 133 -13.81 21.97 8.41
N VAL A 134 -14.02 22.36 7.17
CA VAL A 134 -12.95 22.73 6.22
C VAL A 134 -13.25 24.08 5.58
N SER A 135 -12.21 24.78 5.12
CA SER A 135 -12.34 26.11 4.51
C SER A 135 -11.43 26.23 3.30
N ASP A 136 -11.85 27.01 2.30
CA ASP A 136 -11.02 27.36 1.14
C ASP A 136 -9.95 28.41 1.46
N LEU A 137 -9.96 28.97 2.68
CA LEU A 137 -8.94 29.91 3.16
C LEU A 137 -7.76 29.22 3.84
N HIS A 138 -7.94 27.98 4.32
CA HIS A 138 -6.98 27.30 5.17
C HIS A 138 -6.86 25.81 4.88
N LEU A 139 -5.65 25.27 5.00
CA LEU A 139 -5.41 23.84 4.94
C LEU A 139 -5.93 23.18 6.22
N ALA A 140 -6.73 22.13 6.09
CA ALA A 140 -7.10 21.27 7.22
C ALA A 140 -6.14 20.10 7.34
N GLU A 141 -5.67 19.82 8.55
CA GLU A 141 -4.74 18.73 8.82
C GLU A 141 -5.37 17.72 9.78
N PHE A 142 -5.23 16.44 9.47
CA PHE A 142 -5.76 15.32 10.24
C PHE A 142 -4.62 14.40 10.61
N PHE A 143 -4.59 13.97 11.87
CA PHE A 143 -3.62 12.99 12.37
C PHE A 143 -4.35 11.72 12.80
N PHE A 144 -3.84 10.59 12.30
CA PHE A 144 -4.37 9.25 12.58
C PHE A 144 -3.46 8.50 13.55
N PRO A 145 -3.99 7.51 14.30
CA PRO A 145 -3.19 6.67 15.19
C PRO A 145 -2.08 5.89 14.46
N GLU A 146 -2.37 5.43 13.24
CA GLU A 146 -1.48 4.65 12.39
C GLU A 146 -1.22 5.36 11.06
N ASP A 147 -0.18 4.94 10.33
CA ASP A 147 0.12 5.48 9.01
C ASP A 147 -1.03 5.21 8.03
N ILE A 148 -1.29 6.18 7.17
CA ILE A 148 -2.33 6.09 6.14
C ILE A 148 -1.86 5.16 5.03
N ALA A 149 -2.68 4.16 4.72
CA ALA A 149 -2.51 3.29 3.56
C ALA A 149 -3.29 3.82 2.35
N TYR A 150 -4.49 4.39 2.57
CA TYR A 150 -5.37 4.91 1.53
C TYR A 150 -6.20 6.08 2.05
N GLY A 151 -6.49 7.06 1.18
CA GLY A 151 -7.39 8.16 1.48
C GLY A 151 -8.07 8.68 0.21
N THR A 152 -9.37 8.88 0.25
CA THR A 152 -10.14 9.45 -0.87
C THR A 152 -11.17 10.46 -0.38
N PRO A 153 -11.39 11.57 -1.11
CA PRO A 153 -12.52 12.45 -0.88
C PRO A 153 -13.77 11.95 -1.62
N GLY A 154 -14.94 12.27 -1.09
CA GLY A 154 -16.23 12.01 -1.74
C GLY A 154 -16.40 12.82 -3.02
N ASN A 155 -16.00 14.10 -2.98
CA ASN A 155 -15.98 14.98 -4.13
C ASN A 155 -14.53 15.43 -4.42
N GLU A 156 -13.89 14.77 -5.39
CA GLU A 156 -12.49 15.01 -5.80
C GLU A 156 -12.25 16.38 -6.45
N VAL A 157 -13.31 17.02 -6.96
CA VAL A 157 -13.23 18.38 -7.52
C VAL A 157 -13.16 19.42 -6.40
N SER A 158 -13.91 19.18 -5.32
CA SER A 158 -14.02 20.10 -4.18
C SER A 158 -12.88 19.95 -3.18
N PHE A 159 -12.39 18.73 -2.98
CA PHE A 159 -11.41 18.42 -1.94
C PHE A 159 -10.24 17.62 -2.51
N THR A 160 -9.03 18.09 -2.24
CA THR A 160 -7.79 17.40 -2.63
C THR A 160 -7.05 16.91 -1.39
N LEU A 161 -6.61 15.66 -1.44
CA LEU A 161 -5.92 14.98 -0.35
C LEU A 161 -4.41 14.86 -0.62
N ALA A 162 -3.61 15.09 0.41
CA ALA A 162 -2.20 14.73 0.43
C ALA A 162 -1.88 14.02 1.75
N ALA A 163 -1.57 12.72 1.67
CA ALA A 163 -1.19 11.91 2.82
C ALA A 163 0.33 11.82 2.94
N TYR A 164 0.83 11.84 4.17
CA TYR A 164 2.22 11.55 4.51
C TYR A 164 2.25 10.86 5.88
N ASN A 165 2.66 9.59 5.90
CA ASN A 165 2.59 8.72 7.07
C ASN A 165 1.20 8.81 7.73
N ASN A 166 1.09 9.18 9.00
CA ASN A 166 -0.19 9.31 9.70
C ASN A 166 -0.88 10.69 9.53
N GLN A 167 -0.34 11.59 8.70
CA GLN A 167 -0.91 12.92 8.46
C GLN A 167 -1.66 12.96 7.13
N LEU A 168 -2.91 13.43 7.16
CA LEU A 168 -3.68 13.78 5.96
C LEU A 168 -3.87 15.30 5.90
N LYS A 169 -3.53 15.88 4.76
CA LYS A 169 -3.77 17.29 4.44
C LYS A 169 -4.92 17.38 3.46
N VAL A 170 -5.87 18.26 3.75
CA VAL A 170 -7.07 18.47 2.93
C VAL A 170 -7.12 19.92 2.46
N SER A 171 -7.03 20.09 1.15
CA SER A 171 -7.18 21.39 0.48
C SER A 171 -8.60 21.51 -0.06
N THR A 172 -9.25 22.65 0.17
CA THR A 172 -10.62 22.92 -0.26
C THR A 172 -10.64 23.92 -1.41
N ALA A 173 -11.32 23.59 -2.50
CA ALA A 173 -11.50 24.49 -3.65
C ALA A 173 -12.43 25.67 -3.30
N LYS A 174 -12.30 26.80 -4.02
CA LYS A 174 -13.11 28.01 -3.76
C LYS A 174 -14.61 27.79 -4.01
N ASP A 175 -14.92 26.96 -4.99
CA ASP A 175 -16.25 26.53 -5.40
C ASP A 175 -16.64 25.16 -4.83
N ALA A 176 -15.91 24.68 -3.81
CA ALA A 176 -16.20 23.42 -3.15
C ALA A 176 -17.63 23.36 -2.60
N VAL A 177 -18.20 22.16 -2.71
CA VAL A 177 -19.52 21.83 -2.17
C VAL A 177 -19.61 22.02 -0.66
N ALA A 178 -20.83 22.26 -0.16
CA ALA A 178 -21.04 22.56 1.25
C ALA A 178 -20.82 21.34 2.16
N TYR A 179 -21.08 20.13 1.66
CA TYR A 179 -20.99 18.89 2.41
C TYR A 179 -20.43 17.77 1.53
N SER A 180 -19.57 16.93 2.10
CA SER A 180 -19.04 15.71 1.47
C SER A 180 -18.53 14.77 2.57
N ASN A 181 -17.74 13.77 2.21
CA ASN A 181 -17.03 12.91 3.14
C ASN A 181 -15.58 12.68 2.72
N LEU A 182 -14.76 12.26 3.67
CA LEU A 182 -13.46 11.63 3.43
C LEU A 182 -13.53 10.20 3.93
N PHE A 183 -12.83 9.31 3.26
CA PHE A 183 -12.63 7.95 3.72
C PHE A 183 -11.16 7.62 3.73
N VAL A 184 -10.65 7.20 4.89
CA VAL A 184 -9.24 6.90 5.12
C VAL A 184 -9.12 5.49 5.68
N VAL A 185 -8.09 4.78 5.24
CA VAL A 185 -7.72 3.45 5.73
C VAL A 185 -6.28 3.53 6.19
N ASP A 186 -6.02 3.10 7.41
CA ASP A 186 -4.66 3.03 7.96
C ASP A 186 -3.94 1.71 7.56
N LYS A 187 -2.65 1.59 7.88
CA LYS A 187 -1.86 0.37 7.63
C LYS A 187 -2.31 -0.83 8.48
N ALA A 188 -3.04 -0.61 9.57
CA ALA A 188 -3.69 -1.65 10.37
C ALA A 188 -5.05 -2.08 9.79
N MET A 189 -5.48 -1.48 8.68
CA MET A 189 -6.76 -1.67 7.98
C MET A 189 -7.99 -1.18 8.77
N ASN A 190 -7.80 -0.33 9.80
CA ASN A 190 -8.92 0.40 10.39
C ASN A 190 -9.39 1.50 9.44
N THR A 191 -10.67 1.83 9.53
CA THR A 191 -11.29 2.79 8.61
C THR A 191 -11.80 4.01 9.34
N TYR A 192 -11.71 5.16 8.68
CA TYR A 192 -12.13 6.45 9.20
C TYR A 192 -13.05 7.11 8.19
N HIS A 193 -14.34 7.20 8.53
CA HIS A 193 -15.30 8.03 7.82
C HIS A 193 -15.31 9.42 8.45
N ILE A 194 -15.05 10.45 7.66
CA ILE A 194 -15.06 11.83 8.15
C ILE A 194 -16.07 12.61 7.33
N THR A 195 -17.19 12.97 7.93
CA THR A 195 -18.13 13.90 7.30
C THR A 195 -17.53 15.31 7.32
N ILE A 196 -17.36 15.91 6.15
CA ILE A 196 -16.78 17.25 6.00
C ILE A 196 -17.88 18.26 5.68
N LYS A 197 -17.83 19.38 6.41
CA LYS A 197 -18.68 20.54 6.21
C LYS A 197 -17.82 21.76 5.87
N ARG A 198 -18.17 22.46 4.79
CA ARG A 198 -17.51 23.71 4.43
C ARG A 198 -17.96 24.83 5.37
N GLY A 199 -17.00 25.55 5.93
CA GLY A 199 -17.20 26.69 6.82
C GLY A 199 -16.33 27.90 6.45
N ASN A 200 -16.59 29.02 7.13
CA ASN A 200 -15.89 30.31 6.93
C ASN A 200 -14.78 30.57 7.96
N THR A 201 -14.46 29.58 8.80
CA THR A 201 -13.65 29.75 10.02
C THR A 201 -12.17 29.34 9.83
N SER A 202 -11.32 29.85 10.72
CA SER A 202 -9.85 29.72 10.78
C SER A 202 -9.34 28.27 10.77
N VAL A 203 -8.06 28.08 10.40
CA VAL A 203 -7.28 26.83 10.39
C VAL A 203 -7.72 25.80 11.45
N PHE A 204 -8.10 24.60 11.00
CA PHE A 204 -8.44 23.48 11.87
C PHE A 204 -7.40 22.36 11.76
N THR A 205 -6.99 21.85 12.92
CA THR A 205 -6.19 20.63 13.06
C THR A 205 -7.00 19.61 13.86
N TYR A 206 -7.22 18.44 13.28
CA TYR A 206 -7.95 17.34 13.87
C TYR A 206 -6.98 16.24 14.31
N ASN A 207 -7.17 15.75 15.53
CA ASN A 207 -6.40 14.64 16.06
C ASN A 207 -7.37 13.51 16.43
N PHE A 208 -7.30 12.39 15.72
CA PHE A 208 -8.20 11.25 15.93
C PHE A 208 -7.55 10.15 16.78
N ASP A 209 -6.74 10.56 17.76
CA ASP A 209 -5.90 9.71 18.61
C ASP A 209 -6.49 9.47 20.02
N ASP A 210 -5.99 8.42 20.67
CA ASP A 210 -6.30 7.90 22.01
C ASP A 210 -5.76 8.79 23.15
N GLN A 211 -6.05 10.09 23.11
CA GLN A 211 -5.64 11.08 24.12
C GLN A 211 -4.15 11.49 24.10
N ARG A 212 -3.36 11.16 23.07
CA ARG A 212 -1.99 11.69 22.94
C ARG A 212 -1.95 13.05 22.24
N LYS A 213 -0.83 13.74 22.44
CA LYS A 213 -0.54 15.05 21.85
C LYS A 213 -0.25 14.88 20.34
N TYR A 214 -0.64 15.85 19.51
CA TYR A 214 -0.43 15.87 18.05
C TYR A 214 0.96 15.37 17.66
N THR A 215 1.07 14.14 17.18
CA THR A 215 2.36 13.53 16.82
C THR A 215 2.28 13.06 15.37
N ALA A 216 2.92 13.82 14.49
CA ALA A 216 3.19 13.34 13.13
C ALA A 216 4.18 12.18 13.22
N HIS A 217 3.87 11.06 12.57
CA HIS A 217 4.83 10.04 12.24
C HIS A 217 5.75 10.64 11.19
N VAL A 218 6.86 11.19 11.64
CA VAL A 218 7.90 11.68 10.75
C VAL A 218 8.80 10.49 10.45
N ASP A 219 9.18 10.31 9.18
CA ASP A 219 10.27 9.40 8.82
C ASP A 219 11.51 9.78 9.64
N VAL A 220 11.76 8.99 10.68
CA VAL A 220 12.82 9.13 11.69
C VAL A 220 13.11 10.58 12.10
N ASN A 221 12.57 10.95 13.27
CA ASN A 221 13.00 12.03 14.14
C ASN A 221 14.34 12.68 13.70
N SER A 222 14.24 13.86 13.08
CA SER A 222 15.34 14.48 12.33
C SER A 222 16.59 14.73 13.17
N GLU A 223 16.49 14.78 14.50
CA GLU A 223 17.65 14.87 15.40
C GLU A 223 18.29 13.50 15.71
N GLU A 224 17.50 12.44 15.89
CA GLU A 224 18.03 11.11 16.19
C GLU A 224 18.59 10.43 14.96
N MET A 225 17.93 10.57 13.80
CA MET A 225 18.48 10.15 12.51
C MET A 225 19.77 10.92 12.23
N GLU A 226 19.78 12.24 12.37
CA GLU A 226 20.99 13.03 12.20
C GLU A 226 22.09 12.57 13.16
N ARG A 227 21.78 12.31 14.43
CA ARG A 227 22.74 11.75 15.40
C ARG A 227 23.29 10.39 14.96
N CYS A 228 22.42 9.51 14.46
CA CYS A 228 22.83 8.21 13.93
C CYS A 228 23.75 8.37 12.71
N ILE A 229 23.38 9.23 11.76
CA ILE A 229 24.18 9.50 10.56
C ILE A 229 25.54 10.10 10.92
N GLN A 230 25.60 11.05 11.85
CA GLN A 230 26.85 11.62 12.33
C GLN A 230 27.74 10.56 12.99
N GLU A 231 27.17 9.70 13.82
CA GLU A 231 27.90 8.57 14.42
C GLU A 231 28.40 7.60 13.33
N LEU A 232 27.56 7.23 12.37
CA LEU A 232 27.88 6.33 11.25
C LEU A 232 29.02 6.86 10.39
N ARG A 233 29.11 8.19 10.17
CA ARG A 233 30.24 8.82 9.47
C ARG A 233 31.58 8.57 10.16
N THR A 234 31.60 8.44 11.48
CA THR A 234 32.82 8.17 12.25
C THR A 234 33.21 6.70 12.29
N LYS A 235 32.28 5.78 11.99
CA LYS A 235 32.55 4.33 12.05
C LYS A 235 33.62 3.92 11.04
N LYS A 236 34.55 3.10 11.53
CA LYS A 236 35.54 2.43 10.70
C LYS A 236 34.88 1.25 9.99
N ARG A 237 35.34 0.98 8.78
CA ARG A 237 34.94 -0.18 7.98
C ARG A 237 35.14 -1.47 8.77
N ASN A 238 34.15 -2.37 8.74
CA ASN A 238 34.24 -3.72 9.31
C ASN A 238 34.00 -4.81 8.24
N ILE A 239 33.34 -4.48 7.13
CA ILE A 239 33.11 -5.41 6.02
C ILE A 239 34.14 -5.14 4.91
N TYR A 240 34.98 -6.13 4.61
CA TYR A 240 36.05 -6.02 3.59
C TYR A 240 35.87 -6.97 2.41
N SER A 241 34.98 -7.95 2.52
CA SER A 241 34.75 -9.02 1.54
C SER A 241 33.76 -8.65 0.44
N LEU A 242 33.06 -7.51 0.56
CA LEU A 242 31.94 -7.16 -0.33
C LEU A 242 32.19 -5.88 -1.12
N GLY A 243 32.46 -6.02 -2.42
CA GLY A 243 32.60 -4.90 -3.34
C GLY A 243 32.84 -5.32 -4.78
N VAL A 244 32.67 -4.36 -5.68
CA VAL A 244 32.84 -4.50 -7.12
C VAL A 244 33.69 -3.34 -7.65
N ILE A 245 34.54 -3.62 -8.64
CA ILE A 245 35.32 -2.62 -9.34
C ILE A 245 35.03 -2.77 -10.83
N GLU A 246 34.50 -1.72 -11.44
CA GLU A 246 34.16 -1.71 -12.86
C GLU A 246 34.44 -0.32 -13.44
N ASN A 247 35.00 -0.25 -14.66
CA ASN A 247 35.27 1.03 -15.34
C ASN A 247 36.05 2.07 -14.50
N LYS A 248 37.02 1.61 -13.70
CA LYS A 248 37.81 2.43 -12.75
C LYS A 248 36.97 3.11 -11.65
N PHE A 249 35.75 2.66 -11.45
CA PHE A 249 34.90 3.02 -10.33
C PHE A 249 34.74 1.81 -9.40
N GLU A 250 34.77 2.03 -8.11
CA GLU A 250 34.66 0.99 -7.09
C GLU A 250 33.48 1.30 -6.19
N LEU A 251 32.60 0.33 -6.00
CA LEU A 251 31.47 0.34 -5.08
C LEU A 251 31.65 -0.82 -4.12
N SER A 252 31.72 -0.53 -2.81
CA SER A 252 31.93 -1.57 -1.82
C SER A 252 31.14 -1.30 -0.55
N MET A 253 30.61 -2.34 0.09
CA MET A 253 29.92 -2.21 1.36
C MET A 253 30.96 -2.15 2.49
N ALA A 254 30.92 -1.08 3.27
CA ALA A 254 31.87 -0.83 4.34
C ALA A 254 31.35 -1.30 5.70
N ASN A 255 30.06 -1.08 5.95
CA ASN A 255 29.41 -1.39 7.20
C ASN A 255 27.92 -1.68 6.99
N LEU A 256 27.34 -2.39 7.94
CA LEU A 256 25.91 -2.58 8.08
C LEU A 256 25.54 -2.51 9.56
N TYR A 257 24.66 -1.59 9.93
CA TYR A 257 24.23 -1.41 11.32
C TYR A 257 22.71 -1.45 11.46
N VAL A 258 22.24 -1.80 12.66
CA VAL A 258 20.84 -1.69 13.07
C VAL A 258 20.72 -0.80 14.31
N HIS A 259 19.67 0.01 14.36
CA HIS A 259 19.30 0.77 15.56
C HIS A 259 17.79 0.98 15.56
N GLU A 260 17.14 0.60 16.66
CA GLU A 260 15.67 0.64 16.79
C GLU A 260 15.02 -0.06 15.59
N ASP A 261 14.14 0.63 14.85
CA ASP A 261 13.43 0.08 13.70
C ASP A 261 14.16 0.30 12.38
N PHE A 262 15.39 0.83 12.41
CA PHE A 262 16.15 1.16 11.21
C PHE A 262 17.36 0.28 11.00
N MET A 263 17.71 0.10 9.73
CA MET A 263 18.98 -0.48 9.30
C MET A 263 19.72 0.44 8.33
N PHE A 264 21.04 0.49 8.46
CA PHE A 264 21.91 1.43 7.78
C PHE A 264 22.96 0.72 6.96
N PHE A 265 22.88 0.85 5.64
CA PHE A 265 23.88 0.35 4.71
C PHE A 265 24.87 1.47 4.39
N ILE A 266 26.16 1.22 4.63
CA ILE A 266 27.23 2.18 4.34
C ILE A 266 28.08 1.66 3.20
N PHE A 267 28.17 2.43 2.13
CA PHE A 267 28.95 2.11 0.94
C PHE A 267 30.11 3.09 0.76
N ASP A 268 31.31 2.56 0.54
CA ASP A 268 32.45 3.35 0.09
C ASP A 268 32.50 3.33 -1.44
N LEU A 269 32.45 4.53 -2.04
CA LEU A 269 32.58 4.79 -3.47
C LEU A 269 33.96 5.35 -3.76
N LYS A 270 34.68 4.81 -4.75
CA LYS A 270 36.03 5.29 -5.09
C LYS A 270 36.19 5.45 -6.59
N ASN A 271 36.41 6.69 -7.02
CA ASN A 271 36.71 7.02 -8.41
C ASN A 271 38.23 6.96 -8.64
N LYS A 272 38.69 5.93 -9.34
CA LYS A 272 40.11 5.75 -9.70
C LYS A 272 40.48 6.45 -11.00
N SER A 273 39.51 6.98 -11.75
CA SER A 273 39.73 7.75 -12.97
C SER A 273 40.05 9.22 -12.65
N TYR A 274 40.51 9.98 -13.66
CA TYR A 274 40.63 11.44 -13.56
C TYR A 274 39.36 12.18 -13.98
N ILE A 275 38.36 11.45 -14.48
CA ILE A 275 37.09 12.01 -14.94
C ILE A 275 36.11 11.92 -13.77
N ASP A 276 35.52 13.05 -13.39
CA ASP A 276 34.48 13.10 -12.36
C ASP A 276 33.34 12.14 -12.68
N TYR A 277 32.70 11.59 -11.66
CA TYR A 277 31.56 10.69 -11.78
C TYR A 277 30.33 11.42 -11.24
N ASP A 278 29.42 11.81 -12.12
CA ASP A 278 28.18 12.50 -11.78
C ASP A 278 27.06 11.47 -11.65
N ILE A 279 26.50 11.30 -10.46
CA ILE A 279 25.42 10.35 -10.17
C ILE A 279 24.10 10.98 -10.56
N GLU A 280 23.29 10.22 -11.30
CA GLU A 280 21.93 10.59 -11.68
C GLU A 280 20.94 10.08 -10.63
N PHE A 281 20.97 8.78 -10.35
CA PHE A 281 20.14 8.14 -9.34
C PHE A 281 20.80 6.88 -8.78
N VAL A 282 20.39 6.53 -7.57
CA VAL A 282 20.71 5.28 -6.88
C VAL A 282 19.40 4.52 -6.73
N LYS A 283 19.38 3.23 -7.09
CA LYS A 283 18.21 2.36 -6.91
C LYS A 283 18.57 1.17 -6.05
N CYS A 284 17.67 0.78 -5.16
CA CYS A 284 17.83 -0.39 -4.31
C CYS A 284 16.67 -1.35 -4.55
N PHE A 285 16.99 -2.63 -4.66
CA PHE A 285 16.03 -3.66 -4.98
C PHE A 285 16.22 -4.88 -4.10
N GLN A 286 15.13 -5.56 -3.79
CA GLN A 286 15.16 -6.97 -3.42
C GLN A 286 14.89 -7.80 -4.67
N ARG A 287 15.82 -8.69 -5.03
CA ARG A 287 15.74 -9.51 -6.25
C ARG A 287 15.94 -10.98 -5.95
N ASP A 288 15.30 -11.84 -6.72
CA ASP A 288 15.55 -13.28 -6.65
C ASP A 288 16.98 -13.60 -7.14
N GLN A 289 17.65 -14.51 -6.43
CA GLN A 289 18.93 -15.04 -6.87
C GLN A 289 18.75 -15.86 -8.15
N LYS A 290 19.53 -15.51 -9.17
CA LYS A 290 19.52 -16.18 -10.47
C LYS A 290 19.99 -17.62 -10.32
N LYS A 291 19.05 -18.59 -10.36
CA LYS A 291 19.37 -20.04 -10.40
C LYS A 291 19.87 -20.51 -11.79
N SER A 292 19.67 -19.71 -12.84
CA SER A 292 20.14 -19.94 -14.21
C SER A 292 20.21 -18.61 -14.98
N LYS A 293 21.04 -18.52 -16.04
CA LYS A 293 21.12 -17.34 -16.92
C LYS A 293 19.76 -16.89 -17.48
N ASN A 294 18.84 -17.83 -17.67
CA ASN A 294 17.52 -17.60 -18.26
C ASN A 294 16.37 -17.59 -17.24
N ALA A 295 16.68 -17.61 -15.94
CA ALA A 295 15.65 -17.56 -14.90
C ALA A 295 15.02 -16.17 -14.84
N ILE A 296 13.69 -16.12 -14.81
CA ILE A 296 12.92 -14.90 -14.55
C ILE A 296 13.23 -14.44 -13.13
N GLN A 297 13.59 -13.18 -12.95
CA GLN A 297 13.85 -12.57 -11.65
C GLN A 297 12.70 -11.64 -11.29
N GLN A 298 12.06 -11.88 -10.14
CA GLN A 298 11.19 -10.88 -9.55
C GLN A 298 12.04 -9.82 -8.86
N GLU A 299 11.65 -8.55 -9.00
CA GLU A 299 12.25 -7.43 -8.30
C GLU A 299 11.20 -6.63 -7.53
N THR A 300 11.58 -6.19 -6.34
CA THR A 300 10.79 -5.27 -5.50
C THR A 300 11.68 -4.09 -5.15
N THR A 301 11.25 -2.89 -5.50
CA THR A 301 11.98 -1.67 -5.14
C THR A 301 11.93 -1.45 -3.64
N ILE A 302 13.07 -1.10 -3.04
CA ILE A 302 13.17 -0.69 -1.63
C ILE A 302 13.67 0.75 -1.63
N GLU A 303 12.83 1.67 -1.18
CA GLU A 303 13.17 3.09 -1.11
C GLU A 303 13.92 3.40 0.21
N PRO A 304 15.06 4.12 0.16
CA PRO A 304 15.74 4.55 1.36
C PRO A 304 14.98 5.68 2.04
N ILE A 305 14.81 5.57 3.35
CA ILE A 305 14.21 6.59 4.21
C ILE A 305 15.15 7.80 4.36
N TYR A 306 16.46 7.57 4.26
CA TYR A 306 17.47 8.62 4.31
C TYR A 306 18.42 8.57 3.10
N GLN A 307 18.45 9.68 2.36
CA GLN A 307 19.40 9.97 1.28
C GLN A 307 19.92 11.42 1.31
N LYS A 308 19.64 12.15 2.40
CA LYS A 308 19.77 13.60 2.48
C LYS A 308 21.15 13.99 3.00
N ASP A 309 22.20 13.81 2.19
CA ASP A 309 23.54 14.45 2.29
C ASP A 309 24.54 13.82 1.30
N PHE A 310 24.03 13.33 0.17
CA PHE A 310 24.86 12.66 -0.80
C PHE A 310 25.41 13.64 -1.84
N ASP A 311 26.74 13.80 -1.88
CA ASP A 311 27.40 14.44 -3.01
C ASP A 311 27.19 13.59 -4.27
N THR A 312 26.26 14.01 -5.12
CA THR A 312 26.00 13.37 -6.41
C THR A 312 27.15 13.54 -7.40
N LYS A 313 28.29 14.11 -7.01
CA LYS A 313 29.48 14.27 -7.87
C LYS A 313 30.74 13.81 -7.16
N ILE A 314 31.34 12.74 -7.68
CA ILE A 314 32.57 12.15 -7.14
C ILE A 314 33.74 12.54 -8.03
N LYS A 315 34.56 13.48 -7.55
CA LYS A 315 35.71 13.99 -8.29
C LYS A 315 36.68 12.88 -8.72
N GLY A 316 37.41 13.10 -9.81
CA GLY A 316 38.50 12.23 -10.22
C GLY A 316 39.49 12.00 -9.07
N LYS A 317 40.00 10.77 -8.94
CA LYS A 317 40.94 10.34 -7.88
C LYS A 317 40.43 10.57 -6.44
N SER A 318 39.13 10.65 -6.24
CA SER A 318 38.52 10.87 -4.93
C SER A 318 37.69 9.67 -4.46
N ARG A 319 37.20 9.78 -3.23
CA ARG A 319 36.31 8.82 -2.59
C ARG A 319 35.13 9.55 -2.00
N ASN A 320 33.99 8.87 -1.94
CA ASN A 320 32.79 9.33 -1.28
C ASN A 320 32.22 8.18 -0.43
N ARG A 321 31.54 8.52 0.66
CA ARG A 321 30.86 7.53 1.51
C ARG A 321 29.36 7.81 1.45
N LEU A 322 28.62 6.83 0.95
CA LEU A 322 27.17 6.84 0.84
C LEU A 322 26.58 6.09 2.04
N ILE A 323 25.64 6.73 2.74
CA ILE A 323 24.87 6.10 3.83
C ILE A 323 23.42 6.06 3.37
N LEU A 324 22.82 4.87 3.38
CA LEU A 324 21.40 4.65 3.10
C LEU A 324 20.73 4.06 4.33
N GLY A 325 19.67 4.70 4.81
CA GLY A 325 18.82 4.21 5.90
C GLY A 325 17.54 3.60 5.36
N PHE A 326 17.10 2.49 5.93
CA PHE A 326 15.87 1.79 5.58
C PHE A 326 15.13 1.36 6.85
N ASP A 327 13.83 1.10 6.74
CA ASP A 327 13.11 0.30 7.72
C ASP A 327 13.82 -1.05 7.81
N LYS A 328 13.92 -1.60 9.02
CA LYS A 328 14.55 -2.89 9.23
C LYS A 328 13.75 -3.96 8.50
N PHE A 329 14.41 -4.65 7.56
CA PHE A 329 13.84 -5.77 6.84
C PHE A 329 14.71 -7.01 6.95
N THR A 330 14.14 -8.15 6.58
CA THR A 330 14.88 -9.39 6.33
C THR A 330 14.65 -9.81 4.88
N ILE A 331 15.61 -10.52 4.29
CA ILE A 331 15.45 -11.08 2.96
C ILE A 331 15.50 -12.61 3.04
N PRO A 332 14.69 -13.34 2.25
CA PRO A 332 14.83 -14.78 2.14
C PRO A 332 16.20 -15.18 1.57
N ASP A 333 16.65 -16.40 1.89
CA ASP A 333 17.96 -16.93 1.43
C ASP A 333 18.07 -17.07 -0.09
N ASP A 334 16.95 -17.14 -0.80
CA ASP A 334 16.90 -17.20 -2.26
C ASP A 334 16.77 -15.80 -2.91
N LYS A 335 16.84 -14.72 -2.12
CA LYS A 335 16.85 -13.33 -2.59
C LYS A 335 18.14 -12.61 -2.21
N VAL A 336 18.36 -11.46 -2.83
CA VAL A 336 19.46 -10.53 -2.57
C VAL A 336 18.95 -9.11 -2.52
N PHE A 337 19.60 -8.29 -1.70
CA PHE A 337 19.49 -6.84 -1.81
C PHE A 337 20.50 -6.36 -2.86
N GLU A 338 20.09 -5.67 -3.91
CA GLU A 338 20.98 -5.14 -4.94
C GLU A 338 20.88 -3.62 -4.97
N ILE A 339 22.02 -2.95 -4.86
CA ILE A 339 22.16 -1.50 -5.06
C ILE A 339 22.73 -1.26 -6.46
N GLU A 340 22.13 -0.33 -7.19
CA GLU A 340 22.57 0.11 -8.52
C GLU A 340 22.80 1.63 -8.53
N ILE A 341 23.95 2.05 -9.08
CA ILE A 341 24.32 3.47 -9.20
C ILE A 341 24.46 3.80 -10.68
N TYR A 342 23.70 4.81 -11.11
CA TYR A 342 23.67 5.25 -12.50
C TYR A 342 24.40 6.59 -12.67
N GLU A 343 25.36 6.61 -13.60
CA GLU A 343 26.03 7.83 -14.01
C GLU A 343 25.17 8.66 -14.97
N ARG A 344 25.10 9.96 -14.73
CA ARG A 344 24.40 10.92 -15.57
C ARG A 344 25.12 11.11 -16.89
N ASN A 345 24.40 10.94 -18.01
CA ASN A 345 24.93 11.10 -19.36
C ASN A 345 26.22 10.29 -19.63
N GLY A 346 26.40 9.17 -18.94
CA GLY A 346 27.57 8.31 -19.03
C GLY A 346 27.20 6.83 -19.12
N GLY A 347 28.19 5.98 -19.38
CA GLY A 347 28.00 4.52 -19.48
C GLY A 347 28.53 3.75 -18.28
N ARG A 348 29.05 4.43 -17.25
CA ARG A 348 29.55 3.78 -16.04
C ARG A 348 28.37 3.53 -15.11
N HIS A 349 27.67 2.42 -15.29
CA HIS A 349 26.71 1.92 -14.32
C HIS A 349 27.37 0.82 -13.51
N ILE A 350 27.15 0.80 -12.20
CA ILE A 350 27.73 -0.21 -11.31
C ILE A 350 26.66 -0.72 -10.37
N LYS A 351 26.76 -2.00 -10.02
CA LYS A 351 25.82 -2.64 -9.12
C LYS A 351 26.48 -3.62 -8.18
N LEU A 352 25.94 -3.74 -6.97
CA LEU A 352 26.46 -4.61 -5.93
C LEU A 352 25.30 -5.37 -5.29
N ALA A 353 25.38 -6.70 -5.33
CA ALA A 353 24.44 -7.57 -4.63
C ALA A 353 24.97 -7.89 -3.22
N VAL A 354 24.08 -7.81 -2.24
CA VAL A 354 24.29 -8.10 -0.82
C VAL A 354 23.44 -9.32 -0.46
N LEU A 355 24.11 -10.41 -0.08
CA LEU A 355 23.47 -11.66 0.30
C LEU A 355 22.83 -11.56 1.69
N ASN A 356 21.84 -12.41 1.96
CA ASN A 356 21.14 -12.46 3.26
C ASN A 356 22.10 -12.64 4.45
N GLU A 357 23.14 -13.44 4.28
CA GLU A 357 24.18 -13.67 5.29
C GLU A 357 24.83 -12.37 5.81
N TYR A 358 25.03 -11.37 4.93
CA TYR A 358 25.51 -10.06 5.37
C TYR A 358 24.44 -9.30 6.13
N ILE A 359 23.18 -9.34 5.68
CA ILE A 359 22.07 -8.65 6.34
C ILE A 359 21.85 -9.15 7.76
N LEU A 360 21.88 -10.48 7.94
CA LEU A 360 21.75 -11.10 9.25
C LEU A 360 22.97 -10.86 10.16
N SER A 361 24.13 -10.50 9.60
CA SER A 361 25.34 -10.17 10.35
C SER A 361 25.43 -8.70 10.79
N ALA A 362 24.37 -7.91 10.60
CA ALA A 362 24.34 -6.50 10.97
C ALA A 362 24.67 -6.28 12.46
N GLU A 363 25.50 -5.28 12.74
CA GLU A 363 25.90 -4.94 14.12
C GLU A 363 24.97 -3.86 14.70
N PRO A 364 24.73 -3.81 16.02
CA PRO A 364 24.03 -2.69 16.63
C PRO A 364 24.88 -1.41 16.55
N LEU A 365 24.28 -0.27 16.15
CA LEU A 365 24.99 1.01 16.01
C LEU A 365 25.61 1.50 17.34
N TYR A 366 24.80 1.38 18.41
CA TYR A 366 25.21 1.65 19.78
C TYR A 366 25.30 0.32 20.52
N LYS A 367 26.30 0.20 21.41
CA LYS A 367 26.41 -0.99 22.25
C LYS A 367 25.14 -1.11 23.11
N PRO A 368 24.54 -2.30 23.24
CA PRO A 368 23.43 -2.49 24.17
C PRO A 368 23.88 -2.07 25.57
N GLN A 369 23.09 -1.22 26.23
CA GLN A 369 23.32 -0.93 27.63
C GLN A 369 23.02 -2.21 28.44
N PRO A 370 23.86 -2.56 29.42
CA PRO A 370 23.74 -3.79 30.20
C PRO A 370 22.48 -3.83 31.06
#